data_AF-D3BVM4-F1
#
_entry.id   AF-D3BVM4-F1
#
_cell.length_a   1.000
_cell.length_b   1.000
_cell.length_c   1.000
_cell.angle_alpha   90.00
_cell.angle_beta   90.00
_cell.angle_gamma   90.00
#
_symmetry.space_group_name_H-M   'P 1'
#
loop_
_entity.id
_entity.type
_entity.pdbx_description
1 polymer ?
#
loop_
_entity_poly.entity_id
_entity_poly.type
_entity_poly.pdbx_seq_one_letter_code
_entity_poly.pdbx_strand_id
1 'polypeptide(L)'
;MEVEECQVQILKDTSLNREDKSKNKVKFVAQEKKKEEEQILPLENGWSFWEDHYINHGERATQEEYLASLKQISSFSSVQGFWTEFNKLPHLSKVPNNSCFHLMKKDVRPIWEDPENENGGVLILKVKKYFTDEIWNELVLSVIGEQFSSYLNSDDDICGVSIRKKSGMDFNMIHIWNKTSSGQSAITRALKHLVPFLPDGCINQYYRIHAQDQSKTMKHNDHPQPIQQKDEESVELESKIDELKKELKKEISILNQIRSAEAKLEMETSLAGTSINKEIEKQFDFELEKEVEKEIESKELELEEAVSKKQMNDGKLAKDGLEEFVEKEEAAENQRLAAAEKKKQAEAEKKRMEMEQKRRLAEEAEKKRLAQETSKKRLAEEAAEKKRMEQEEEKKLMEMELEKKRLEKEIENQRLAKERKRLEEIELERELEDELVEAIEEKIERDIEEKIEKRAFGKNMSSNNDLKMNTNSTKQQAKELKKEFDNDNNNNKKDFKSNITKAKVYDVPTLEEDD
;
A
#
# COMPACT_ATOMS: atom_id res chain seq x y z
N MET A 1 76.70 24.37 -15.62
CA MET A 1 77.14 23.21 -14.82
C MET A 1 76.57 23.18 -13.40
N GLU A 2 76.17 24.28 -12.76
CA GLU A 2 75.58 24.22 -11.40
C GLU A 2 74.03 24.18 -11.35
N VAL A 3 73.32 24.28 -12.48
CA VAL A 3 71.85 24.23 -12.51
C VAL A 3 71.31 22.83 -12.85
N GLU A 4 72.09 22.00 -13.57
CA GLU A 4 71.71 20.62 -13.90
C GLU A 4 71.99 19.62 -12.77
N GLU A 5 72.92 19.90 -11.84
CA GLU A 5 73.16 19.03 -10.67
C GLU A 5 72.09 19.17 -9.58
N CYS A 6 71.44 20.34 -9.45
CA CYS A 6 70.33 20.53 -8.51
C CYS A 6 69.03 19.84 -8.97
N GLN A 7 68.78 19.73 -10.28
CA GLN A 7 67.55 19.13 -10.80
C GLN A 7 67.57 17.59 -10.68
N VAL A 8 68.75 16.97 -10.80
CA VAL A 8 68.91 15.50 -10.72
C VAL A 8 68.88 14.98 -9.28
N GLN A 9 69.25 15.79 -8.29
CA GLN A 9 69.18 15.41 -6.88
C GLN A 9 67.74 15.44 -6.33
N ILE A 10 66.93 16.43 -6.72
CA ILE A 10 65.53 16.55 -6.29
C ILE A 10 64.66 15.41 -6.85
N LEU A 11 64.95 14.91 -8.06
CA LEU A 11 64.23 13.79 -8.69
C LEU A 11 64.62 12.42 -8.10
N LYS A 12 65.82 12.27 -7.54
CA LYS A 12 66.23 11.04 -6.83
C LYS A 12 65.67 10.99 -5.40
N ASP A 13 65.62 12.13 -4.72
CA ASP A 13 65.07 12.21 -3.35
C ASP A 13 63.53 12.13 -3.32
N THR A 14 62.84 12.45 -4.42
CA THR A 14 61.38 12.24 -4.58
C THR A 14 61.00 10.84 -5.05
N SER A 15 61.90 10.11 -5.73
CA SER A 15 61.69 8.72 -6.15
C SER A 15 61.89 7.73 -4.99
N LEU A 16 62.90 7.95 -4.13
CA LEU A 16 63.12 7.10 -2.95
C LEU A 16 62.09 7.29 -1.82
N ASN A 17 61.33 8.39 -1.82
CA ASN A 17 60.29 8.65 -0.82
C ASN A 17 58.87 8.19 -1.24
N ARG A 18 58.68 7.73 -2.48
CA ARG A 18 57.39 7.21 -2.98
C ARG A 18 57.25 5.70 -2.80
N GLU A 19 58.35 4.94 -2.81
CA GLU A 19 58.29 3.48 -2.65
C GLU A 19 58.14 3.02 -1.20
N ASP A 20 58.61 3.79 -0.20
CA ASP A 20 58.46 3.44 1.22
C ASP A 20 57.10 3.85 1.80
N LYS A 21 56.45 4.89 1.26
CA LYS A 21 55.08 5.27 1.67
C LYS A 21 54.01 4.35 1.11
N SER A 22 54.26 3.73 -0.05
CA SER A 22 53.40 2.70 -0.64
C SER A 22 53.47 1.38 0.13
N LYS A 23 54.68 0.90 0.44
CA LYS A 23 54.87 -0.38 1.17
C LYS A 23 54.42 -0.33 2.63
N ASN A 24 54.55 0.83 3.30
CA ASN A 24 54.01 1.00 4.66
C ASN A 24 52.49 1.23 4.69
N LYS A 25 51.89 1.84 3.66
CA LYS A 25 50.42 1.99 3.57
C LYS A 25 49.72 0.67 3.24
N VAL A 26 50.34 -0.18 2.40
CA VAL A 26 49.83 -1.53 2.12
C VAL A 26 50.02 -2.47 3.33
N LYS A 27 51.07 -2.28 4.16
CA LYS A 27 51.22 -3.04 5.42
C LYS A 27 50.34 -2.52 6.57
N PHE A 28 50.05 -1.22 6.65
CA PHE A 28 49.13 -0.68 7.67
C PHE A 28 47.66 -0.99 7.38
N VAL A 29 47.26 -1.07 6.11
CA VAL A 29 45.88 -1.48 5.74
C VAL A 29 45.68 -3.00 5.87
N ALA A 30 46.77 -3.78 5.91
CA ALA A 30 46.73 -5.24 6.06
C ALA A 30 46.82 -5.76 7.51
N GLN A 31 46.94 -4.90 8.53
CA GLN A 31 47.09 -5.36 9.93
C GLN A 31 46.11 -4.77 10.95
N GLU A 32 45.00 -4.17 10.50
CA GLU A 32 43.85 -3.91 11.39
C GLU A 32 42.54 -4.47 10.83
N LYS A 33 42.58 -5.68 10.25
CA LYS A 33 41.43 -6.58 10.40
C LYS A 33 41.38 -7.01 11.86
N LYS A 34 40.89 -6.11 12.73
CA LYS A 34 40.14 -6.55 13.90
C LYS A 34 39.13 -7.55 13.35
N LYS A 35 39.23 -8.77 13.85
CA LYS A 35 38.20 -9.80 13.73
C LYS A 35 37.00 -9.24 14.50
N GLU A 36 36.30 -8.27 13.92
CA GLU A 36 34.92 -8.01 14.31
C GLU A 36 34.24 -9.35 14.04
N GLU A 37 33.85 -10.03 15.11
CA GLU A 37 32.89 -11.12 14.99
C GLU A 37 31.69 -10.49 14.28
N GLU A 38 31.58 -10.78 12.99
CA GLU A 38 30.54 -10.25 12.11
C GLU A 38 29.21 -10.62 12.78
N GLN A 39 28.57 -9.62 13.41
CA GLN A 39 27.40 -9.86 14.24
C GLN A 39 26.28 -10.37 13.33
N ILE A 40 26.00 -11.67 13.40
CA ILE A 40 24.91 -12.29 12.64
C ILE A 40 23.59 -11.66 13.11
N LEU A 41 22.84 -11.07 12.18
CA LEU A 41 21.57 -10.43 12.46
C LEU A 41 20.46 -11.47 12.27
N PRO A 42 19.86 -12.01 13.35
CA PRO A 42 18.81 -13.01 13.22
C PRO A 42 17.57 -12.39 12.58
N LEU A 43 16.86 -13.20 11.78
CA LEU A 43 15.48 -12.89 11.39
C LEU A 43 14.53 -13.42 12.47
N GLU A 44 13.33 -12.84 12.56
CA GLU A 44 12.29 -13.32 13.48
C GLU A 44 11.92 -14.78 13.17
N ASN A 45 11.75 -15.10 11.89
CA ASN A 45 11.45 -16.43 11.40
C ASN A 45 12.57 -16.96 10.50
N GLY A 46 12.72 -18.28 10.48
CA GLY A 46 13.46 -18.95 9.42
C GLY A 46 12.63 -18.96 8.13
N TRP A 47 13.31 -18.98 6.99
CA TRP A 47 12.68 -18.99 5.67
C TRP A 47 13.37 -19.99 4.75
N SER A 48 12.62 -20.49 3.77
CA SER A 48 13.08 -21.47 2.78
C SER A 48 12.68 -21.05 1.37
N PHE A 49 13.64 -21.11 0.44
CA PHE A 49 13.36 -21.00 -0.99
C PHE A 49 12.92 -22.34 -1.55
N TRP A 50 11.90 -22.32 -2.41
CA TRP A 50 11.42 -23.47 -3.14
C TRP A 50 11.25 -23.14 -4.62
N GLU A 51 11.33 -24.16 -5.46
CA GLU A 51 10.93 -24.10 -6.86
C GLU A 51 10.02 -25.27 -7.22
N ASP A 52 9.08 -25.01 -8.13
CA ASP A 52 8.46 -26.05 -8.91
C ASP A 52 8.54 -25.69 -10.39
N HIS A 53 8.87 -26.68 -11.22
CA HIS A 53 8.83 -26.52 -12.65
C HIS A 53 8.09 -27.71 -13.25
N TYR A 54 6.90 -27.42 -13.75
CA TYR A 54 6.09 -28.39 -14.43
C TYR A 54 6.02 -28.05 -15.93
N ILE A 55 6.47 -28.97 -16.78
CA ILE A 55 6.30 -28.91 -18.24
C ILE A 55 5.02 -29.66 -18.60
N ASN A 56 3.91 -28.96 -18.80
CA ASN A 56 2.65 -29.58 -19.24
C ASN A 56 2.41 -29.29 -20.72
N HIS A 57 2.20 -30.32 -21.53
CA HIS A 57 1.80 -30.24 -22.94
C HIS A 57 0.31 -29.89 -23.09
N GLY A 58 -0.21 -28.98 -22.26
CA GLY A 58 -1.61 -28.52 -22.31
C GLY A 58 -2.57 -29.19 -21.34
N GLU A 59 -2.17 -30.25 -20.62
CA GLU A 59 -2.97 -30.87 -19.56
C GLU A 59 -2.72 -30.21 -18.19
N ARG A 60 -3.54 -30.55 -17.19
CA ARG A 60 -3.42 -30.03 -15.82
C ARG A 60 -2.60 -31.05 -15.01
N ALA A 61 -1.58 -30.57 -14.30
CA ALA A 61 -0.72 -31.43 -13.49
C ALA A 61 -1.55 -32.20 -12.45
N THR A 62 -1.26 -33.49 -12.26
CA THR A 62 -1.82 -34.21 -11.12
C THR A 62 -1.21 -33.69 -9.82
N GLN A 63 -1.86 -33.98 -8.69
CA GLN A 63 -1.35 -33.56 -7.38
C GLN A 63 -0.01 -34.22 -7.07
N GLU A 64 0.14 -35.51 -7.42
CA GLU A 64 1.36 -36.28 -7.22
C GLU A 64 2.53 -35.72 -8.03
N GLU A 65 2.29 -35.35 -9.29
CA GLU A 65 3.33 -34.76 -10.14
C GLU A 65 3.74 -33.37 -9.66
N TYR A 66 2.78 -32.56 -9.19
CA TYR A 66 3.08 -31.27 -8.58
C TYR A 66 4.00 -31.43 -7.37
N LEU A 67 3.62 -32.30 -6.43
CA LEU A 67 4.40 -32.59 -5.22
C LEU A 67 5.78 -33.16 -5.55
N ALA A 68 5.90 -33.99 -6.59
CA ALA A 68 7.19 -34.53 -7.04
C ALA A 68 8.09 -33.46 -7.70
N SER A 69 7.49 -32.44 -8.33
CA SER A 69 8.23 -31.33 -8.95
C SER A 69 8.69 -30.27 -7.95
N LEU A 70 8.06 -30.21 -6.79
CA LEU A 70 8.32 -29.22 -5.75
C LEU A 70 9.62 -29.54 -5.00
N LYS A 71 10.58 -28.63 -5.05
CA LYS A 71 11.92 -28.80 -4.46
C LYS A 71 12.28 -27.63 -3.58
N GLN A 72 12.76 -27.93 -2.38
CA GLN A 72 13.39 -26.94 -1.51
C GLN A 72 14.84 -26.71 -1.98
N ILE A 73 15.21 -25.45 -2.16
CA ILE A 73 16.53 -25.06 -2.67
C ILE A 73 17.48 -24.81 -1.50
N SER A 74 17.09 -23.94 -0.58
CA SER A 74 17.89 -23.57 0.59
C SER A 74 17.02 -22.98 1.69
N SER A 75 17.62 -22.81 2.87
CA SER A 75 16.98 -22.19 4.04
C SER A 75 17.95 -21.27 4.77
N PHE A 76 17.41 -20.22 5.38
CA PHE A 76 18.17 -19.23 6.14
C PHE A 76 17.34 -18.72 7.33
N SER A 77 18.02 -18.13 8.32
CA SER A 77 17.39 -17.55 9.51
C SER A 77 18.10 -16.30 10.00
N SER A 78 18.92 -15.68 9.15
CA SER A 78 19.62 -14.43 9.40
C SER A 78 19.61 -13.56 8.15
N VAL A 79 19.81 -12.25 8.32
CA VAL A 79 19.90 -11.30 7.20
C VAL A 79 21.07 -11.64 6.29
N GLN A 80 22.23 -11.99 6.85
CA GLN A 80 23.39 -12.41 6.07
C GLN A 80 23.13 -13.73 5.33
N GLY A 81 22.41 -14.66 5.97
CA GLY A 81 21.98 -15.91 5.36
C GLY A 81 21.04 -15.67 4.19
N PHE A 82 20.07 -14.75 4.35
CA PHE A 82 19.19 -14.31 3.26
C PHE A 82 19.99 -13.83 2.05
N TRP A 83 20.88 -12.84 2.21
CA TRP A 83 21.64 -12.31 1.08
C TRP A 83 22.57 -13.35 0.46
N THR A 84 23.16 -14.24 1.28
CA THR A 84 23.99 -15.34 0.79
C THR A 84 23.21 -16.30 -0.11
N GLU A 85 21.99 -16.66 0.28
CA GLU A 85 21.16 -17.58 -0.49
C GLU A 85 20.45 -16.89 -1.66
N PHE A 86 19.93 -15.68 -1.46
CA PHE A 86 19.22 -14.91 -2.48
C PHE A 86 20.12 -14.54 -3.66
N ASN A 87 21.38 -14.14 -3.41
CA ASN A 87 22.33 -13.80 -4.47
C ASN A 87 22.81 -15.01 -5.30
N LYS A 88 22.60 -16.24 -4.82
CA LYS A 88 22.87 -17.47 -5.60
C LYS A 88 21.74 -17.79 -6.59
N LEU A 89 20.56 -17.22 -6.38
CA LEU A 89 19.39 -17.51 -7.21
C LEU A 89 19.56 -16.90 -8.60
N PRO A 90 19.09 -17.58 -9.66
CA PRO A 90 19.06 -16.98 -10.98
C PRO A 90 18.10 -15.78 -10.98
N HIS A 91 18.45 -14.75 -11.75
CA HIS A 91 17.53 -13.65 -12.02
C HIS A 91 16.18 -14.20 -12.55
N LEU A 92 15.07 -13.62 -12.13
CA LEU A 92 13.72 -14.09 -12.50
C LEU A 92 13.49 -14.16 -14.01
N SER A 93 14.23 -13.39 -14.82
CA SER A 93 14.22 -13.49 -16.28
C SER A 93 14.76 -14.83 -16.81
N LYS A 94 15.71 -15.46 -16.09
CA LYS A 94 16.33 -16.75 -16.42
C LYS A 94 15.52 -17.95 -15.90
N VAL A 95 14.57 -17.72 -15.01
CA VAL A 95 13.65 -18.76 -14.53
C VAL A 95 12.74 -19.20 -15.69
N PRO A 96 12.63 -20.50 -16.00
CA PRO A 96 11.81 -20.98 -17.10
C PRO A 96 10.35 -20.53 -16.96
N ASN A 97 9.70 -20.23 -18.10
CA ASN A 97 8.28 -19.91 -18.08
C ASN A 97 7.47 -21.10 -17.57
N ASN A 98 6.35 -20.81 -16.90
CA ASN A 98 5.50 -21.78 -16.21
C ASN A 98 6.11 -22.44 -14.96
N SER A 99 7.33 -22.05 -14.57
CA SER A 99 7.85 -22.37 -13.23
C SER A 99 7.21 -21.47 -12.17
N CYS A 100 7.15 -21.99 -10.95
CA CYS A 100 6.91 -21.21 -9.76
C CYS A 100 8.17 -21.17 -8.89
N PHE A 101 8.40 -20.01 -8.28
CA PHE A 101 9.44 -19.80 -7.29
C PHE A 101 8.79 -19.30 -6.01
N HIS A 102 9.24 -19.76 -4.85
CA HIS A 102 8.58 -19.53 -3.58
C HIS A 102 9.57 -19.16 -2.51
N LEU A 103 9.16 -18.25 -1.63
CA LEU A 103 9.79 -17.99 -0.35
C LEU A 103 8.74 -18.25 0.73
N MET A 104 8.91 -19.33 1.48
CA MET A 104 7.98 -19.74 2.53
C MET A 104 8.68 -19.67 3.88
N LYS A 105 7.92 -19.48 4.97
CA LYS A 105 8.46 -19.67 6.32
C LYS A 105 9.03 -21.09 6.43
N LYS A 106 10.07 -21.24 7.27
CA LYS A 106 10.77 -22.50 7.44
C LYS A 106 9.76 -23.60 7.84
N ASP A 107 9.92 -24.77 7.24
CA ASP A 107 9.07 -25.95 7.42
C ASP A 107 7.61 -25.78 6.93
N VAL A 108 7.26 -24.66 6.29
CA VAL A 108 5.98 -24.46 5.58
C VAL A 108 6.17 -24.76 4.10
N ARG A 109 5.38 -25.71 3.57
CA ARG A 109 5.41 -26.04 2.14
C ARG A 109 4.47 -25.12 1.37
N PRO A 110 4.80 -24.72 0.12
CA PRO A 110 3.93 -23.90 -0.74
C PRO A 110 2.75 -24.68 -1.33
N ILE A 111 2.09 -25.49 -0.51
CA ILE A 111 0.90 -26.27 -0.87
C ILE A 111 -0.26 -25.87 0.03
N TRP A 112 -1.49 -25.99 -0.46
CA TRP A 112 -2.67 -25.58 0.31
C TRP A 112 -3.04 -26.58 1.41
N GLU A 113 -2.53 -27.81 1.32
CA GLU A 113 -2.68 -28.90 2.29
C GLU A 113 -1.73 -28.78 3.49
N ASP A 114 -0.80 -27.82 3.46
CA ASP A 114 0.09 -27.57 4.59
C ASP A 114 -0.72 -27.03 5.78
N PRO A 115 -0.50 -27.49 7.02
CA PRO A 115 -1.28 -27.06 8.19
C PRO A 115 -1.29 -25.54 8.41
N GLU A 116 -0.22 -24.85 8.01
CA GLU A 116 -0.13 -23.39 8.12
C GLU A 116 -0.90 -22.66 7.00
N ASN A 117 -1.27 -23.35 5.91
CA ASN A 117 -1.97 -22.78 4.77
C ASN A 117 -3.44 -23.22 4.65
N GLU A 118 -3.83 -24.39 5.17
CA GLU A 118 -5.13 -25.01 4.89
C GLU A 118 -6.36 -24.15 5.26
N ASN A 119 -6.25 -23.37 6.33
CA ASN A 119 -7.30 -22.48 6.84
C ASN A 119 -7.18 -21.04 6.30
N GLY A 120 -6.17 -20.82 5.47
CA GLY A 120 -5.71 -19.54 4.98
C GLY A 120 -6.34 -19.10 3.67
N GLY A 121 -5.63 -18.17 3.05
CA GLY A 121 -5.90 -17.77 1.69
C GLY A 121 -4.65 -17.25 0.99
N VAL A 122 -4.87 -16.81 -0.24
CA VAL A 122 -3.83 -16.27 -1.11
C VAL A 122 -4.33 -15.03 -1.82
N LEU A 123 -3.63 -13.91 -1.63
CA LEU A 123 -3.79 -12.71 -2.44
C LEU A 123 -2.96 -12.85 -3.70
N ILE A 124 -3.60 -12.66 -4.86
CA ILE A 124 -2.97 -12.87 -6.16
C ILE A 124 -2.93 -11.56 -6.92
N LEU A 125 -1.72 -11.19 -7.30
CA LEU A 125 -1.39 -9.99 -8.06
C LEU A 125 -1.00 -10.40 -9.48
N LYS A 126 -1.69 -9.87 -10.48
CA LYS A 126 -1.27 -9.97 -11.89
C LYS A 126 -0.38 -8.77 -12.20
N VAL A 127 0.93 -9.00 -12.26
CA VAL A 127 1.94 -7.95 -12.36
C VAL A 127 2.57 -7.97 -13.75
N LYS A 128 2.63 -6.82 -14.41
CA LYS A 128 3.27 -6.67 -15.73
C LYS A 128 4.71 -7.17 -15.65
N LYS A 129 5.17 -7.87 -16.69
CA LYS A 129 6.47 -8.56 -16.69
C LYS A 129 7.65 -7.66 -16.34
N TYR A 130 7.65 -6.42 -16.83
CA TYR A 130 8.73 -5.45 -16.62
C TYR A 130 8.75 -4.82 -15.21
N PHE A 131 7.69 -4.99 -14.41
CA PHE A 131 7.64 -4.59 -12.99
C PHE A 131 7.81 -5.77 -12.03
N THR A 132 7.89 -6.99 -12.56
CA THR A 132 7.82 -8.20 -11.74
C THR A 132 8.98 -8.30 -10.76
N ASP A 133 10.19 -7.97 -11.21
CA ASP A 133 11.41 -8.17 -10.42
C ASP A 133 11.48 -7.16 -9.26
N GLU A 134 11.12 -5.91 -9.51
CA GLU A 134 11.05 -4.85 -8.50
C GLU A 134 10.01 -5.17 -7.42
N ILE A 135 8.79 -5.54 -7.83
CA ILE A 135 7.72 -5.91 -6.88
C ILE A 135 8.09 -7.18 -6.10
N TRP A 136 8.70 -8.16 -6.75
CA TRP A 136 9.15 -9.38 -6.09
C TRP A 136 10.18 -9.09 -5.00
N ASN A 137 11.20 -8.29 -5.30
CA ASN A 137 12.26 -7.95 -4.35
C ASN A 137 11.69 -7.18 -3.14
N GLU A 138 10.83 -6.19 -3.38
CA GLU A 138 10.22 -5.41 -2.29
C GLU A 138 9.33 -6.28 -1.39
N LEU A 139 8.57 -7.21 -1.99
CA LEU A 139 7.74 -8.15 -1.24
C LEU A 139 8.60 -9.13 -0.43
N VAL A 140 9.66 -9.68 -1.00
CA VAL A 140 10.58 -10.59 -0.31
C VAL A 140 11.20 -9.91 0.91
N LEU A 141 11.70 -8.67 0.76
CA LEU A 141 12.25 -7.90 1.87
C LEU A 141 11.19 -7.57 2.92
N SER A 142 9.98 -7.20 2.48
CA SER A 142 8.86 -6.90 3.37
C SER A 142 8.43 -8.10 4.22
N VAL A 143 8.42 -9.32 3.66
CA VAL A 143 8.02 -10.51 4.40
C VAL A 143 9.10 -11.00 5.36
N ILE A 144 10.37 -11.05 4.95
CA ILE A 144 11.45 -11.47 5.87
C ILE A 144 11.70 -10.44 6.98
N GLY A 145 11.40 -9.16 6.71
CA GLY A 145 11.43 -8.08 7.68
C GLY A 145 10.19 -7.98 8.57
N GLU A 146 9.24 -8.92 8.46
CA GLU A 146 8.00 -8.99 9.26
C GLU A 146 7.17 -7.69 9.20
N GLN A 147 7.21 -6.95 8.09
CA GLN A 147 6.56 -5.65 7.97
C GLN A 147 5.02 -5.77 7.85
N PHE A 148 4.49 -6.95 7.54
CA PHE A 148 3.06 -7.22 7.49
C PHE A 148 2.43 -7.37 8.90
N SER A 149 3.20 -7.74 9.91
CA SER A 149 2.69 -8.16 11.22
C SER A 149 1.92 -7.06 11.96
N SER A 150 2.22 -5.78 11.72
CA SER A 150 1.48 -4.65 12.29
C SER A 150 0.10 -4.41 11.63
N TYR A 151 -0.15 -5.00 10.46
CA TYR A 151 -1.40 -4.84 9.72
C TYR A 151 -2.36 -6.01 9.94
N LEU A 152 -1.82 -7.21 10.20
CA LEU A 152 -2.57 -8.44 10.35
C LEU A 152 -3.25 -8.54 11.72
N ASN A 153 -4.28 -9.38 11.81
CA ASN A 153 -4.91 -9.72 13.08
C ASN A 153 -3.96 -10.60 13.90
N SER A 154 -4.16 -10.67 15.21
CA SER A 154 -3.30 -11.46 16.12
C SER A 154 -3.27 -12.97 15.85
N ASP A 155 -4.27 -13.48 15.13
CA ASP A 155 -4.41 -14.88 14.73
C ASP A 155 -3.96 -15.15 13.28
N ASP A 156 -3.52 -14.13 12.55
CA ASP A 156 -3.10 -14.21 11.15
C ASP A 156 -1.61 -13.89 10.98
N ASP A 157 -1.03 -14.45 9.94
CA ASP A 157 0.39 -14.29 9.64
C ASP A 157 0.66 -14.58 8.15
N ILE A 158 1.74 -14.03 7.61
CA ILE A 158 2.19 -14.35 6.26
C ILE A 158 2.93 -15.69 6.28
N CYS A 159 2.42 -16.66 5.53
CA CYS A 159 3.07 -17.97 5.38
C CYS A 159 4.20 -17.92 4.35
N GLY A 160 4.07 -17.06 3.34
CA GLY A 160 5.07 -16.90 2.30
C GLY A 160 4.59 -16.12 1.08
N VAL A 161 5.48 -16.02 0.09
CA VAL A 161 5.23 -15.41 -1.21
C VAL A 161 5.69 -16.33 -2.32
N SER A 162 4.92 -16.37 -3.42
CA SER A 162 5.31 -17.10 -4.63
C SER A 162 5.23 -16.20 -5.84
N ILE A 163 6.02 -16.50 -6.85
CA ILE A 163 5.90 -15.96 -8.20
C ILE A 163 5.69 -17.10 -9.17
N ARG A 164 4.72 -16.95 -10.08
CA ARG A 164 4.47 -17.84 -11.20
C ARG A 164 4.75 -17.11 -12.51
N LYS A 165 5.78 -17.57 -13.22
CA LYS A 165 6.15 -17.06 -14.55
C LYS A 165 5.12 -17.52 -15.57
N LYS A 166 4.56 -16.60 -16.37
CA LYS A 166 3.61 -16.96 -17.43
C LYS A 166 4.25 -16.89 -18.81
N SER A 167 4.12 -17.98 -19.57
CA SER A 167 4.43 -17.96 -21.00
C SER A 167 3.30 -17.30 -21.80
N GLY A 168 3.63 -16.56 -22.86
CA GLY A 168 2.66 -16.00 -23.80
C GLY A 168 1.74 -14.88 -23.28
N MET A 169 1.87 -14.48 -22.01
CA MET A 169 1.15 -13.35 -21.41
C MET A 169 2.12 -12.19 -21.11
N ASP A 170 1.59 -10.97 -20.99
CA ASP A 170 2.34 -9.74 -20.66
C ASP A 170 2.52 -9.53 -19.14
N PHE A 171 1.96 -10.41 -18.31
CA PHE A 171 2.07 -10.40 -16.86
C PHE A 171 2.59 -11.71 -16.29
N ASN A 172 3.20 -11.65 -15.11
CA ASN A 172 3.42 -12.77 -14.21
C ASN A 172 2.42 -12.69 -13.04
N MET A 173 2.29 -13.78 -12.28
CA MET A 173 1.42 -13.79 -11.10
C MET A 173 2.27 -13.85 -9.83
N ILE A 174 2.03 -12.95 -8.89
CA ILE A 174 2.63 -13.01 -7.54
C ILE A 174 1.53 -13.38 -6.55
N HIS A 175 1.82 -14.31 -5.66
CA HIS A 175 0.93 -14.87 -4.66
C HIS A 175 1.47 -14.52 -3.28
N ILE A 176 0.62 -14.02 -2.40
CA ILE A 176 0.95 -13.76 -0.98
C ILE A 176 0.04 -14.66 -0.16
N TRP A 177 0.63 -15.59 0.59
CA TRP A 177 -0.05 -16.62 1.35
C TRP A 177 -0.16 -16.20 2.80
N ASN A 178 -1.31 -16.40 3.41
CA ASN A 178 -1.53 -16.08 4.80
C ASN A 178 -2.38 -17.12 5.52
N LYS A 179 -2.17 -17.24 6.83
CA LYS A 179 -2.62 -18.34 7.68
C LYS A 179 -4.14 -18.41 7.85
N THR A 180 -4.84 -17.28 7.79
CA THR A 180 -6.29 -17.22 7.96
C THR A 180 -7.01 -16.62 6.76
N SER A 181 -8.20 -17.11 6.43
CA SER A 181 -8.99 -16.55 5.32
C SER A 181 -9.44 -15.09 5.51
N SER A 182 -9.26 -14.50 6.71
CA SER A 182 -9.70 -13.15 7.07
C SER A 182 -8.73 -12.02 6.68
N GLY A 183 -7.48 -12.36 6.32
CA GLY A 183 -6.39 -11.39 6.12
C GLY A 183 -6.48 -10.49 4.88
N GLN A 184 -7.39 -10.74 3.95
CA GLN A 184 -7.42 -10.05 2.64
C GLN A 184 -7.33 -8.52 2.74
N SER A 185 -8.17 -7.92 3.60
CA SER A 185 -8.25 -6.46 3.72
C SER A 185 -7.02 -5.86 4.40
N ALA A 186 -6.42 -6.59 5.34
CA ALA A 186 -5.19 -6.21 6.02
C ALA A 186 -3.99 -6.25 5.07
N ILE A 187 -3.80 -7.36 4.34
CA ILE A 187 -2.73 -7.51 3.34
C ILE A 187 -2.85 -6.44 2.25
N THR A 188 -4.06 -6.22 1.73
CA THR A 188 -4.30 -5.19 0.70
C THR A 188 -3.96 -3.78 1.22
N ARG A 189 -4.20 -3.50 2.50
CA ARG A 189 -3.81 -2.23 3.12
C ARG A 189 -2.29 -2.14 3.27
N ALA A 190 -1.64 -3.19 3.78
CA ALA A 190 -0.19 -3.26 3.94
C ALA A 190 0.52 -2.98 2.61
N LEU A 191 0.09 -3.62 1.51
CA LEU A 191 0.69 -3.44 0.19
C LEU A 191 0.71 -2.00 -0.31
N LYS A 192 -0.29 -1.19 0.05
CA LYS A 192 -0.30 0.24 -0.33
C LYS A 192 0.83 1.03 0.30
N HIS A 193 1.30 0.59 1.47
CA HIS A 193 2.37 1.24 2.21
C HIS A 193 3.73 0.62 1.93
N LEU A 194 3.80 -0.71 1.89
CA LEU A 194 5.03 -1.47 1.70
C LEU A 194 5.50 -1.48 0.25
N VAL A 195 4.58 -1.44 -0.72
CA VAL A 195 4.89 -1.46 -2.16
C VAL A 195 4.10 -0.36 -2.87
N PRO A 196 4.43 0.94 -2.63
CA PRO A 196 3.62 2.07 -3.10
C PRO A 196 3.52 2.18 -4.63
N PHE A 197 4.48 1.63 -5.36
CA PHE A 197 4.50 1.57 -6.84
C PHE A 197 3.75 0.35 -7.41
N LEU A 198 3.19 -0.52 -6.56
CA LEU A 198 2.40 -1.67 -7.00
C LEU A 198 1.27 -1.30 -8.00
N PRO A 199 0.51 -0.19 -7.84
CA PRO A 199 -0.55 0.17 -8.79
C PRO A 199 -0.07 0.38 -10.23
N ASP A 200 1.18 0.80 -10.45
CA ASP A 200 1.72 1.08 -11.79
C ASP A 200 2.00 -0.22 -12.57
N GLY A 201 2.40 -1.26 -11.83
CA GLY A 201 2.73 -2.58 -12.35
C GLY A 201 1.61 -3.62 -12.23
N CYS A 202 0.64 -3.45 -11.34
CA CYS A 202 -0.40 -4.44 -11.06
C CYS A 202 -1.64 -4.22 -11.94
N ILE A 203 -1.90 -5.15 -12.85
CA ILE A 203 -3.05 -5.15 -13.75
C ILE A 203 -4.35 -5.46 -12.99
N ASN A 204 -4.28 -6.43 -12.07
CA ASN A 204 -5.44 -6.89 -11.31
C ASN A 204 -5.01 -7.60 -10.03
N GLN A 205 -5.84 -7.55 -9.00
CA GLN A 205 -5.66 -8.29 -7.76
C GLN A 205 -6.96 -8.98 -7.33
N TYR A 206 -6.86 -10.19 -6.80
CA TYR A 206 -7.99 -10.91 -6.23
C TYR A 206 -7.52 -11.91 -5.18
N TYR A 207 -8.40 -12.22 -4.22
CA TYR A 207 -8.10 -13.12 -3.13
C TYR A 207 -8.82 -14.46 -3.32
N ARG A 208 -8.18 -15.56 -2.95
CA ARG A 208 -8.77 -16.90 -2.97
C ARG A 208 -8.58 -17.56 -1.61
N ILE A 209 -9.66 -18.14 -1.09
CA ILE A 209 -9.66 -18.95 0.13
C ILE A 209 -9.37 -20.40 -0.27
N HIS A 210 -8.43 -21.05 0.40
CA HIS A 210 -7.98 -22.40 0.03
C HIS A 210 -9.12 -23.43 0.11
N ALA A 211 -9.89 -23.45 1.20
CA ALA A 211 -11.03 -24.35 1.38
C ALA A 211 -12.10 -24.25 0.27
N GLN A 212 -12.35 -23.05 -0.26
CA GLN A 212 -13.34 -22.86 -1.33
C GLN A 212 -12.84 -23.37 -2.69
N ASP A 213 -11.54 -23.25 -2.97
CA ASP A 213 -10.95 -23.76 -4.20
C ASP A 213 -10.89 -25.29 -4.22
N GLN A 214 -10.70 -25.95 -3.06
CA GLN A 214 -10.79 -27.42 -2.94
C GLN A 214 -12.14 -27.96 -3.42
N SER A 215 -13.23 -27.30 -3.03
CA SER A 215 -14.59 -27.70 -3.43
C SER A 215 -14.84 -27.60 -4.95
N LYS A 216 -14.03 -26.80 -5.66
CA LYS A 216 -14.09 -26.65 -7.12
C LYS A 216 -13.19 -27.64 -7.84
N THR A 217 -12.04 -28.01 -7.28
CA THR A 217 -11.11 -28.99 -7.87
C THR A 217 -11.61 -30.42 -7.73
N MET A 218 -12.25 -30.78 -6.61
CA MET A 218 -12.84 -32.11 -6.40
C MET A 218 -13.96 -32.45 -7.39
N LYS A 219 -14.68 -31.45 -7.92
CA LYS A 219 -15.74 -31.67 -8.93
C LYS A 219 -15.21 -32.02 -10.33
N HIS A 220 -13.91 -31.87 -10.58
CA HIS A 220 -13.31 -32.05 -11.91
C HIS A 220 -12.49 -33.34 -12.09
N ASN A 221 -12.21 -34.11 -11.03
CA ASN A 221 -11.29 -35.26 -11.10
C ASN A 221 -11.95 -36.64 -11.26
N ASP A 222 -13.29 -36.74 -11.23
CA ASP A 222 -14.01 -38.01 -11.40
C ASP A 222 -14.85 -38.03 -12.68
N HIS A 223 -14.24 -38.06 -13.88
CA HIS A 223 -14.76 -38.75 -15.07
C HIS A 223 -13.85 -38.56 -16.30
N PRO A 224 -13.58 -39.62 -17.10
CA PRO A 224 -13.12 -39.42 -18.48
C PRO A 224 -14.24 -38.72 -19.26
N GLN A 225 -13.89 -37.68 -20.01
CA GLN A 225 -14.82 -36.85 -20.77
C GLN A 225 -15.81 -37.69 -21.59
N PRO A 226 -17.11 -37.35 -21.55
CA PRO A 226 -17.96 -37.54 -22.70
C PRO A 226 -18.39 -36.20 -23.30
N ILE A 227 -18.52 -36.29 -24.61
CA ILE A 227 -19.10 -35.36 -25.56
C ILE A 227 -20.33 -34.62 -24.99
N GLN A 228 -20.36 -33.33 -25.29
CA GLN A 228 -21.48 -32.38 -25.16
C GLN A 228 -22.86 -33.04 -25.07
N GLN A 229 -23.47 -32.97 -23.89
CA GLN A 229 -24.89 -32.70 -23.68
C GLN A 229 -25.00 -32.09 -22.28
N LYS A 230 -25.37 -30.81 -22.21
CA LYS A 230 -25.69 -30.14 -20.94
C LYS A 230 -27.01 -30.75 -20.44
N ASP A 231 -26.98 -31.39 -19.27
CA ASP A 231 -28.17 -31.94 -18.63
C ASP A 231 -29.22 -30.83 -18.42
N GLU A 232 -30.46 -31.06 -18.90
CA GLU A 232 -31.58 -30.12 -18.83
C GLU A 232 -31.86 -29.67 -17.39
N GLU A 233 -31.64 -30.53 -16.40
CA GLU A 233 -31.81 -30.20 -14.97
C GLU A 233 -30.80 -29.17 -14.46
N SER A 234 -29.55 -29.19 -14.94
CA SER A 234 -28.52 -28.22 -14.51
C SER A 234 -28.78 -26.83 -15.09
N VAL A 235 -29.29 -26.76 -16.32
CA VAL A 235 -29.72 -25.51 -16.97
C VAL A 235 -30.97 -24.96 -16.28
N GLU A 236 -31.89 -25.83 -15.87
CA GLU A 236 -33.10 -25.43 -15.14
C GLU A 236 -32.79 -24.93 -13.72
N LEU A 237 -31.82 -25.55 -13.02
CA LEU A 237 -31.36 -25.08 -11.72
C LEU A 237 -30.64 -23.73 -11.79
N GLU A 238 -29.78 -23.52 -12.79
CA GLU A 238 -29.12 -22.23 -13.01
C GLU A 238 -30.13 -21.12 -13.34
N SER A 239 -31.15 -21.43 -14.14
CA SER A 239 -32.27 -20.53 -14.44
C SER A 239 -33.05 -20.16 -13.17
N LYS A 240 -33.39 -21.14 -12.31
CA LYS A 240 -34.09 -20.91 -11.03
C LYS A 240 -33.26 -20.07 -10.06
N ILE A 241 -31.94 -20.29 -10.00
CA ILE A 241 -31.02 -19.50 -9.16
C ILE A 241 -30.96 -18.05 -9.64
N ASP A 242 -30.91 -17.81 -10.94
CA ASP A 242 -30.88 -16.46 -11.49
C ASP A 242 -32.22 -15.73 -11.34
N GLU A 243 -33.34 -16.46 -11.37
CA GLU A 243 -34.67 -15.93 -11.08
C GLU A 243 -34.81 -15.53 -9.61
N LEU A 244 -34.33 -16.37 -8.68
CA LEU A 244 -34.29 -16.04 -7.24
C LEU A 244 -33.39 -14.83 -6.94
N LYS A 245 -32.24 -14.71 -7.60
CA LYS A 245 -31.36 -13.52 -7.48
C LYS A 245 -32.03 -12.26 -8.00
N LYS A 246 -32.83 -12.37 -9.08
CA LYS A 246 -33.58 -11.25 -9.64
C LYS A 246 -34.69 -10.80 -8.69
N GLU A 247 -35.37 -11.74 -8.03
CA GLU A 247 -36.40 -11.44 -7.04
C GLU A 247 -35.80 -10.79 -5.78
N LEU A 248 -34.69 -11.31 -5.28
CA LEU A 248 -33.96 -10.71 -4.16
C LEU A 248 -33.50 -9.28 -4.46
N LYS A 249 -33.06 -9.00 -5.69
CA LYS A 249 -32.71 -7.64 -6.12
C LYS A 249 -33.92 -6.69 -6.15
N LYS A 250 -35.11 -7.16 -6.53
CA LYS A 250 -36.34 -6.36 -6.47
C LYS A 250 -36.72 -6.07 -5.03
N GLU A 251 -36.61 -7.05 -4.13
CA GLU A 251 -36.95 -6.89 -2.72
C GLU A 251 -36.03 -5.89 -2.01
N ILE A 252 -34.72 -5.95 -2.29
CA ILE A 252 -33.75 -4.93 -1.83
C ILE A 252 -34.08 -3.54 -2.41
N SER A 253 -34.54 -3.47 -3.66
CA SER A 253 -34.97 -2.20 -4.27
C SER A 253 -36.20 -1.61 -3.57
N ILE A 254 -37.19 -2.44 -3.24
CA ILE A 254 -38.40 -2.03 -2.52
C ILE A 254 -38.04 -1.55 -1.11
N LEU A 255 -37.18 -2.28 -0.39
CA LEU A 255 -36.71 -1.88 0.94
C LEU A 255 -36.01 -0.52 0.93
N ASN A 256 -35.20 -0.24 -0.10
CA ASN A 256 -34.56 1.06 -0.25
C ASN A 256 -35.56 2.19 -0.56
N GLN A 257 -36.62 1.90 -1.31
CA GLN A 257 -37.71 2.86 -1.56
C GLN A 257 -38.53 3.12 -0.29
N ILE A 258 -38.82 2.09 0.51
CA ILE A 258 -39.49 2.23 1.82
C ILE A 258 -38.63 3.09 2.75
N ARG A 259 -37.33 2.80 2.86
CA ARG A 259 -36.41 3.59 3.70
C ARG A 259 -36.31 5.05 3.26
N SER A 260 -36.40 5.32 1.96
CA SER A 260 -36.45 6.67 1.39
C SER A 260 -37.79 7.36 1.70
N ALA A 261 -38.90 6.63 1.66
CA ALA A 261 -40.23 7.13 2.02
C ALA A 261 -40.35 7.39 3.52
N GLU A 262 -39.79 6.53 4.37
CA GLU A 262 -39.70 6.71 5.82
C GLU A 262 -38.91 7.97 6.17
N ALA A 263 -37.75 8.18 5.54
CA ALA A 263 -36.95 9.40 5.74
C ALA A 263 -37.68 10.69 5.29
N LYS A 264 -38.51 10.61 4.24
CA LYS A 264 -39.35 11.74 3.80
C LYS A 264 -40.52 11.98 4.76
N LEU A 265 -41.14 10.92 5.26
CA LEU A 265 -42.21 10.99 6.26
C LEU A 265 -41.69 11.57 7.59
N GLU A 266 -40.44 11.24 7.96
CA GLU A 266 -39.75 11.76 9.15
C GLU A 266 -39.42 13.26 9.01
N MET A 267 -39.09 13.72 7.81
CA MET A 267 -38.95 15.16 7.50
C MET A 267 -40.30 15.90 7.52
N GLU A 268 -41.38 15.33 6.97
CA GLU A 268 -42.71 15.96 6.92
C GLU A 268 -43.39 16.00 8.31
N THR A 269 -43.20 14.96 9.14
CA THR A 269 -43.68 14.93 10.53
C THR A 269 -42.93 15.92 11.44
N SER A 270 -41.65 16.19 11.16
CA SER A 270 -40.87 17.26 11.82
C SER A 270 -41.37 18.67 11.49
N LEU A 271 -42.05 18.89 10.35
CA LEU A 271 -42.60 20.19 9.93
C LEU A 271 -44.07 20.39 10.34
N ALA A 272 -44.86 19.31 10.43
CA ALA A 272 -46.27 19.35 10.85
C ALA A 272 -46.48 19.28 12.38
N GLY A 273 -45.55 18.66 13.12
CA GLY A 273 -45.67 18.39 14.56
C GLY A 273 -45.66 19.63 15.47
N THR A 274 -45.15 20.77 15.01
CA THR A 274 -45.11 22.01 15.81
C THR A 274 -46.39 22.84 15.75
N SER A 275 -47.23 22.68 14.73
CA SER A 275 -48.47 23.47 14.57
C SER A 275 -49.73 22.73 15.01
N ILE A 276 -49.78 21.41 14.88
CA ILE A 276 -50.97 20.61 15.26
C ILE A 276 -51.02 20.37 16.78
N ASN A 277 -49.88 20.13 17.44
CA ASN A 277 -49.85 19.90 18.88
C ASN A 277 -50.23 21.15 19.70
N LYS A 278 -49.96 22.37 19.19
CA LYS A 278 -50.37 23.62 19.87
C LYS A 278 -51.85 23.95 19.74
N GLU A 279 -52.52 23.45 18.71
CA GLU A 279 -53.95 23.70 18.48
C GLU A 279 -54.84 22.65 19.18
N ILE A 280 -54.38 21.38 19.21
CA ILE A 280 -55.06 20.30 19.93
C ILE A 280 -54.98 20.49 21.46
N GLU A 281 -53.83 20.93 22.00
CA GLU A 281 -53.72 21.25 23.44
C GLU A 281 -54.65 22.42 23.83
N LYS A 282 -54.81 23.43 22.97
CA LYS A 282 -55.72 24.57 23.24
C LYS A 282 -57.21 24.21 23.15
N GLN A 283 -57.60 23.29 22.27
CA GLN A 283 -59.00 22.85 22.17
C GLN A 283 -59.40 21.91 23.31
N PHE A 284 -58.51 21.02 23.74
CA PHE A 284 -58.80 20.08 24.83
C PHE A 284 -58.89 20.77 26.19
N ASP A 285 -58.05 21.78 26.46
CA ASP A 285 -58.08 22.53 27.72
C ASP A 285 -59.33 23.42 27.83
N PHE A 286 -59.82 24.00 26.72
CA PHE A 286 -61.03 24.83 26.70
C PHE A 286 -62.33 24.04 26.90
N GLU A 287 -62.37 22.79 26.42
CA GLU A 287 -63.58 21.95 26.50
C GLU A 287 -63.70 21.26 27.87
N LEU A 288 -62.57 21.00 28.55
CA LEU A 288 -62.55 20.50 29.93
C LEU A 288 -62.97 21.57 30.95
N GLU A 289 -62.50 22.81 30.79
CA GLU A 289 -62.86 23.93 31.68
C GLU A 289 -64.37 24.22 31.65
N LYS A 290 -64.98 24.14 30.46
CA LYS A 290 -66.40 24.43 30.26
C LYS A 290 -67.35 23.38 30.86
N GLU A 291 -66.90 22.13 30.93
CA GLU A 291 -67.66 21.04 31.55
C GLU A 291 -67.56 21.07 33.08
N VAL A 292 -66.41 21.47 33.62
CA VAL A 292 -66.22 21.70 35.06
C VAL A 292 -67.06 22.89 35.54
N GLU A 293 -67.15 23.97 34.77
CA GLU A 293 -67.98 25.14 35.11
C GLU A 293 -69.47 24.80 35.18
N LYS A 294 -69.99 24.01 34.22
CA LYS A 294 -71.38 23.53 34.25
C LYS A 294 -71.69 22.66 35.46
N GLU A 295 -70.75 21.81 35.88
CA GLU A 295 -70.98 20.92 37.01
C GLU A 295 -70.88 21.66 38.36
N ILE A 296 -70.14 22.77 38.41
CA ILE A 296 -70.14 23.70 39.56
C ILE A 296 -71.48 24.45 39.62
N GLU A 297 -71.96 25.03 38.52
CA GLU A 297 -73.27 25.73 38.48
C GLU A 297 -74.44 24.80 38.85
N SER A 298 -74.42 23.54 38.39
CA SER A 298 -75.44 22.55 38.74
C SER A 298 -75.46 22.23 40.24
N LYS A 299 -74.30 22.21 40.90
CA LYS A 299 -74.19 21.92 42.34
C LYS A 299 -74.50 23.13 43.20
N GLU A 300 -74.24 24.34 42.73
CA GLU A 300 -74.68 25.57 43.41
C GLU A 300 -76.20 25.68 43.42
N LEU A 301 -76.87 25.32 42.31
CA LEU A 301 -78.33 25.28 42.21
C LEU A 301 -78.97 24.25 43.16
N GLU A 302 -78.39 23.04 43.28
CA GLU A 302 -78.84 22.03 44.24
C GLU A 302 -78.64 22.48 45.70
N LEU A 303 -77.57 23.23 45.99
CA LEU A 303 -77.27 23.76 47.31
C LEU A 303 -78.24 24.89 47.70
N GLU A 304 -78.57 25.79 46.78
CA GLU A 304 -79.57 26.85 47.00
C GLU A 304 -80.97 26.26 47.21
N GLU A 305 -81.33 25.21 46.47
CA GLU A 305 -82.61 24.51 46.65
C GLU A 305 -82.70 23.79 48.00
N ALA A 306 -81.58 23.22 48.48
CA ALA A 306 -81.48 22.58 49.79
C ALA A 306 -81.55 23.60 50.94
N VAL A 307 -80.94 24.78 50.78
CA VAL A 307 -81.00 25.88 51.75
C VAL A 307 -82.41 26.48 51.83
N SER A 308 -83.09 26.62 50.69
CA SER A 308 -84.47 27.11 50.62
C SER A 308 -85.48 26.13 51.25
N LYS A 309 -85.27 24.81 51.08
CA LYS A 309 -86.06 23.76 51.75
C LYS A 309 -85.85 23.71 53.28
N LYS A 310 -84.74 24.24 53.79
CA LYS A 310 -84.42 24.27 55.24
C LYS A 310 -85.02 25.49 55.97
N GLN A 311 -85.47 26.53 55.26
CA GLN A 311 -86.11 27.72 55.84
C GLN A 311 -87.64 27.63 55.99
N MET A 312 -88.27 26.49 55.71
CA MET A 312 -89.74 26.33 55.72
C MET A 312 -90.30 25.30 56.71
N ASN A 313 -89.52 24.75 57.65
CA ASN A 313 -90.03 23.80 58.63
C ASN A 313 -89.57 24.09 60.07
N ASP A 314 -90.00 25.24 60.59
CA ASP A 314 -90.15 25.46 62.04
C ASP A 314 -91.57 25.03 62.45
N GLY A 315 -91.69 23.90 63.16
CA GLY A 315 -93.00 23.41 63.59
C GLY A 315 -93.04 22.08 64.35
N LYS A 316 -92.42 22.04 65.54
CA LYS A 316 -92.76 21.20 66.72
C LYS A 316 -93.12 19.71 66.51
N LEU A 317 -92.27 18.78 66.99
CA LEU A 317 -92.70 17.49 67.59
C LEU A 317 -91.56 16.80 68.38
N ALA A 318 -91.89 16.44 69.64
CA ALA A 318 -91.29 15.48 70.57
C ALA A 318 -89.77 15.44 70.83
N LYS A 319 -89.39 15.70 72.10
CA LYS A 319 -88.02 15.94 72.59
C LYS A 319 -87.20 14.71 73.01
N ASP A 320 -87.70 13.47 72.92
CA ASP A 320 -87.00 12.31 73.52
C ASP A 320 -86.47 11.26 72.51
N GLY A 321 -86.57 11.53 71.20
CA GLY A 321 -85.94 10.69 70.15
C GLY A 321 -84.92 11.44 69.29
N LEU A 322 -84.74 12.74 69.52
CA LEU A 322 -83.89 13.61 68.71
C LEU A 322 -82.43 13.59 69.17
N GLU A 323 -82.16 13.45 70.48
CA GLU A 323 -80.79 13.39 71.02
C GLU A 323 -80.06 12.10 70.58
N GLU A 324 -80.73 10.94 70.58
CA GLU A 324 -80.09 9.69 70.13
C GLU A 324 -79.86 9.64 68.61
N PHE A 325 -80.70 10.34 67.82
CA PHE A 325 -80.53 10.43 66.37
C PHE A 325 -79.48 11.47 66.00
N VAL A 326 -79.43 12.62 66.70
CA VAL A 326 -78.39 13.64 66.52
C VAL A 326 -77.02 13.12 66.97
N GLU A 327 -76.90 12.40 68.09
CA GLU A 327 -75.64 11.78 68.51
C GLU A 327 -75.17 10.69 67.53
N LYS A 328 -76.08 9.89 66.96
CA LYS A 328 -75.72 8.90 65.94
C LYS A 328 -75.34 9.55 64.60
N GLU A 329 -76.01 10.62 64.21
CA GLU A 329 -75.69 11.37 62.99
C GLU A 329 -74.36 12.15 63.16
N GLU A 330 -74.10 12.79 64.30
CA GLU A 330 -72.80 13.41 64.64
C GLU A 330 -71.67 12.38 64.69
N ALA A 331 -71.91 11.19 65.27
CA ALA A 331 -70.92 10.13 65.29
C ALA A 331 -70.62 9.60 63.86
N ALA A 332 -71.66 9.48 63.02
CA ALA A 332 -71.50 9.08 61.62
C ALA A 332 -70.80 10.16 60.78
N GLU A 333 -71.09 11.44 61.03
CA GLU A 333 -70.45 12.59 60.38
C GLU A 333 -68.98 12.71 60.79
N ASN A 334 -68.67 12.54 62.08
CA ASN A 334 -67.28 12.50 62.58
C ASN A 334 -66.49 11.31 62.00
N GLN A 335 -67.13 10.14 61.83
CA GLN A 335 -66.50 9.01 61.13
C GLN A 335 -66.26 9.30 59.64
N ARG A 336 -67.20 9.97 58.96
CA ARG A 336 -67.04 10.37 57.55
C ARG A 336 -65.93 11.40 57.37
N LEU A 337 -65.82 12.39 58.26
CA LEU A 337 -64.73 13.36 58.30
C LEU A 337 -63.38 12.70 58.54
N ALA A 338 -63.28 11.79 59.52
CA ALA A 338 -62.05 11.05 59.78
C ALA A 338 -61.64 10.14 58.60
N ALA A 339 -62.61 9.54 57.91
CA ALA A 339 -62.36 8.75 56.71
C ALA A 339 -61.90 9.63 55.52
N ALA A 340 -62.49 10.81 55.36
CA ALA A 340 -62.10 11.78 54.34
C ALA A 340 -60.67 12.32 54.58
N GLU A 341 -60.30 12.60 55.83
CA GLU A 341 -58.94 13.01 56.19
C GLU A 341 -57.92 11.91 55.93
N LYS A 342 -58.21 10.66 56.30
CA LYS A 342 -57.34 9.51 55.98
C LYS A 342 -57.17 9.33 54.46
N LYS A 343 -58.24 9.49 53.69
CA LYS A 343 -58.19 9.43 52.22
C LYS A 343 -57.33 10.56 51.64
N LYS A 344 -57.46 11.78 52.18
CA LYS A 344 -56.67 12.95 51.77
C LYS A 344 -55.18 12.77 52.12
N GLN A 345 -54.86 12.21 53.27
CA GLN A 345 -53.48 11.86 53.66
C GLN A 345 -52.88 10.78 52.75
N ALA A 346 -53.63 9.71 52.45
CA ALA A 346 -53.18 8.66 51.55
C ALA A 346 -52.94 9.18 50.12
N GLU A 347 -53.81 10.08 49.62
CA GLU A 347 -53.63 10.69 48.30
C GLU A 347 -52.43 11.66 48.27
N ALA A 348 -52.20 12.42 49.34
CA ALA A 348 -51.03 13.28 49.46
C ALA A 348 -49.72 12.47 49.51
N GLU A 349 -49.71 11.34 50.22
CA GLU A 349 -48.56 10.44 50.28
C GLU A 349 -48.28 9.79 48.92
N LYS A 350 -49.33 9.36 48.20
CA LYS A 350 -49.20 8.85 46.82
C LYS A 350 -48.60 9.90 45.88
N LYS A 351 -49.08 11.16 45.92
CA LYS A 351 -48.54 12.26 45.12
C LYS A 351 -47.08 12.56 45.45
N ARG A 352 -46.70 12.47 46.73
CA ARG A 352 -45.31 12.65 47.17
C ARG A 352 -44.39 11.55 46.62
N MET A 353 -44.83 10.29 46.66
CA MET A 353 -44.09 9.15 46.12
C MET A 353 -43.92 9.25 44.60
N GLU A 354 -44.97 9.64 43.87
CA GLU A 354 -44.91 9.87 42.41
C GLU A 354 -43.96 11.02 42.05
N MET A 355 -43.98 12.12 42.82
CA MET A 355 -43.06 13.25 42.61
C MET A 355 -41.61 12.85 42.88
N GLU A 356 -41.35 12.06 43.93
CA GLU A 356 -40.02 11.55 44.24
C GLU A 356 -39.51 10.60 43.14
N GLN A 357 -40.37 9.73 42.61
CA GLN A 357 -40.02 8.83 41.50
C GLN A 357 -39.68 9.62 40.23
N LYS A 358 -40.47 10.65 39.89
CA LYS A 358 -40.17 11.56 38.78
C LYS A 358 -38.84 12.29 38.96
N ARG A 359 -38.52 12.72 40.19
CA ARG A 359 -37.23 13.37 40.49
C ARG A 359 -36.04 12.43 40.28
N ARG A 360 -36.13 11.17 40.75
CA ARG A 360 -35.07 10.17 40.55
C ARG A 360 -34.83 9.87 39.06
N LEU A 361 -35.90 9.76 38.26
CA LEU A 361 -35.78 9.56 36.82
C LEU A 361 -35.12 10.76 36.11
N ALA A 362 -35.44 11.98 36.54
CA ALA A 362 -34.82 13.19 36.01
C ALA A 362 -33.32 13.28 36.36
N GLU A 363 -32.94 12.99 37.61
CA GLU A 363 -31.54 12.94 38.06
C GLU A 363 -30.75 11.86 37.29
N GLU A 364 -31.33 10.69 37.02
CA GLU A 364 -30.71 9.64 36.23
C GLU A 364 -30.52 10.04 34.76
N ALA A 365 -31.52 10.69 34.17
CA ALA A 365 -31.45 11.20 32.79
C ALA A 365 -30.37 12.29 32.64
N GLU A 366 -30.24 13.20 33.62
CA GLU A 366 -29.20 14.21 33.65
C GLU A 366 -27.81 13.59 33.75
N LYS A 367 -27.64 12.59 34.63
CA LYS A 367 -26.37 11.85 34.77
C LYS A 367 -25.98 11.13 33.48
N LYS A 368 -26.95 10.53 32.77
CA LYS A 368 -26.71 9.92 31.45
C LYS A 368 -26.31 10.95 30.40
N ARG A 369 -26.95 12.13 30.38
CA ARG A 369 -26.58 13.22 29.45
C ARG A 369 -25.15 13.70 29.70
N LEU A 370 -24.77 13.92 30.95
CA LEU A 370 -23.42 14.35 31.31
C LEU A 370 -22.36 13.30 30.95
N ALA A 371 -22.65 12.02 31.15
CA ALA A 371 -21.79 10.91 30.74
C ALA A 371 -21.62 10.85 29.20
N GLN A 372 -22.70 11.06 28.45
CA GLN A 372 -22.63 11.11 26.99
C GLN A 372 -21.83 12.32 26.49
N GLU A 373 -22.00 13.49 27.11
CA GLU A 373 -21.28 14.70 26.74
C GLU A 373 -19.76 14.57 27.00
N THR A 374 -19.38 14.00 28.15
CA THR A 374 -17.97 13.72 28.48
C THR A 374 -17.37 12.68 27.56
N SER A 375 -18.10 11.62 27.21
CA SER A 375 -17.64 10.63 26.23
C SER A 375 -17.47 11.24 24.83
N LYS A 376 -18.38 12.11 24.39
CA LYS A 376 -18.27 12.82 23.10
C LYS A 376 -17.08 13.76 23.07
N LYS A 377 -16.82 14.50 24.15
CA LYS A 377 -15.65 15.38 24.29
C LYS A 377 -14.34 14.61 24.18
N ARG A 378 -14.22 13.46 24.87
CA ARG A 378 -13.05 12.60 24.79
C ARG A 378 -12.80 12.07 23.37
N LEU A 379 -13.85 11.60 22.70
CA LEU A 379 -13.76 11.12 21.31
C LEU A 379 -13.35 12.23 20.34
N ALA A 380 -13.84 13.47 20.54
CA ALA A 380 -13.47 14.60 19.72
C ALA A 380 -12.00 15.02 19.93
N GLU A 381 -11.50 14.94 21.16
CA GLU A 381 -10.10 15.23 21.50
C GLU A 381 -9.15 14.18 20.91
N GLU A 382 -9.47 12.89 21.04
CA GLU A 382 -8.70 11.78 20.45
C GLU A 382 -8.66 11.87 18.91
N ALA A 383 -9.78 12.22 18.28
CA ALA A 383 -9.83 12.44 16.83
C ALA A 383 -8.99 13.65 16.39
N ALA A 384 -8.96 14.73 17.19
CA ALA A 384 -8.14 15.90 16.91
C ALA A 384 -6.65 15.62 17.07
N GLU A 385 -6.26 14.83 18.08
CA GLU A 385 -4.88 14.40 18.30
C GLU A 385 -4.40 13.49 17.17
N LYS A 386 -5.20 12.50 16.77
CA LYS A 386 -4.89 11.63 15.62
C LYS A 386 -4.64 12.44 14.34
N LYS A 387 -5.48 13.44 14.08
CA LYS A 387 -5.31 14.32 12.91
C LYS A 387 -4.02 15.14 12.97
N ARG A 388 -3.59 15.57 14.16
CA ARG A 388 -2.31 16.29 14.32
C ARG A 388 -1.11 15.37 14.06
N MET A 389 -1.16 14.14 14.55
CA MET A 389 -0.11 13.14 14.30
C MET A 389 0.01 12.83 12.81
N GLU A 390 -1.12 12.59 12.13
CA GLU A 390 -1.14 12.36 10.67
C GLU A 390 -0.55 13.55 9.89
N GLN A 391 -0.88 14.79 10.28
CA GLN A 391 -0.30 16.00 9.65
C GLN A 391 1.21 16.13 9.91
N GLU A 392 1.69 15.74 11.10
CA GLU A 392 3.12 15.77 11.42
C GLU A 392 3.90 14.71 10.62
N GLU A 393 3.34 13.51 10.46
CA GLU A 393 3.92 12.45 9.63
C GLU A 393 3.98 12.85 8.15
N GLU A 394 2.91 13.43 7.61
CA GLU A 394 2.86 13.91 6.23
C GLU A 394 3.92 15.01 5.99
N LYS A 395 4.11 15.91 6.96
CA LYS A 395 5.16 16.93 6.89
C LYS A 395 6.57 16.33 6.90
N LYS A 396 6.83 15.34 7.77
CA LYS A 396 8.13 14.64 7.81
C LYS A 396 8.43 13.90 6.50
N LEU A 397 7.41 13.26 5.92
CA LEU A 397 7.54 12.58 4.63
C LEU A 397 7.90 13.56 3.50
N MET A 398 7.23 14.72 3.45
CA MET A 398 7.51 15.75 2.46
C MET A 398 8.93 16.33 2.59
N GLU A 399 9.41 16.52 3.82
CA GLU A 399 10.77 17.01 4.09
C GLU A 399 11.83 15.98 3.67
N MET A 400 11.61 14.70 3.98
CA MET A 400 12.49 13.60 3.55
C MET A 400 12.54 13.47 2.02
N GLU A 401 11.41 13.64 1.33
CA GLU A 401 11.36 13.58 -0.14
C GLU A 401 12.14 14.74 -0.78
N LEU A 402 12.06 15.95 -0.20
CA LEU A 402 12.85 17.11 -0.63
C LEU A 402 14.36 16.88 -0.44
N GLU A 403 14.76 16.28 0.68
CA GLU A 403 16.15 15.94 0.94
C GLU A 403 16.68 14.86 -0.01
N LYS A 404 15.88 13.82 -0.29
CA LYS A 404 16.21 12.79 -1.29
C LYS A 404 16.46 13.40 -2.67
N LYS A 405 15.56 14.26 -3.15
CA LYS A 405 15.72 14.97 -4.44
C LYS A 405 16.97 15.85 -4.48
N ARG A 406 17.33 16.47 -3.35
CA ARG A 406 18.55 17.26 -3.24
C ARG A 406 19.80 16.38 -3.36
N LEU A 407 19.82 15.23 -2.69
CA LEU A 407 20.94 14.31 -2.72
C LEU A 407 21.11 13.67 -4.10
N GLU A 408 20.02 13.28 -4.76
CA GLU A 408 20.04 12.76 -6.15
C GLU A 408 20.65 13.78 -7.11
N LYS A 409 20.23 15.05 -7.01
CA LYS A 409 20.80 16.14 -7.83
C LYS A 409 22.28 16.36 -7.57
N GLU A 410 22.71 16.22 -6.31
CA GLU A 410 24.13 16.33 -5.94
C GLU A 410 24.97 15.19 -6.53
N ILE A 411 24.47 13.95 -6.45
CA ILE A 411 25.12 12.77 -7.05
C ILE A 411 25.25 12.93 -8.56
N GLU A 412 24.19 13.38 -9.24
CA GLU A 412 24.19 13.60 -10.69
C GLU A 412 25.20 14.70 -11.09
N ASN A 413 25.25 15.81 -10.34
CA ASN A 413 26.24 16.86 -10.56
C ASN A 413 27.68 16.35 -10.40
N GLN A 414 27.93 15.49 -9.39
CA GLN A 414 29.25 14.89 -9.19
C GLN A 414 29.63 13.94 -10.32
N ARG A 415 28.67 13.15 -10.84
CA ARG A 415 28.87 12.29 -12.00
C ARG A 415 29.24 13.11 -13.24
N LEU A 416 28.46 14.15 -13.54
CA LEU A 416 28.72 15.06 -14.66
C LEU A 416 30.08 15.77 -14.52
N ALA A 417 30.48 16.14 -13.30
CA ALA A 417 31.79 16.75 -13.06
C ALA A 417 32.96 15.77 -13.33
N LYS A 418 32.82 14.50 -12.93
CA LYS A 418 33.80 13.45 -13.24
C LYS A 418 33.90 13.20 -14.74
N GLU A 419 32.76 13.14 -15.43
CA GLU A 419 32.72 12.92 -16.88
C GLU A 419 33.37 14.07 -17.66
N ARG A 420 33.12 15.33 -17.25
CA ARG A 420 33.80 16.49 -17.86
C ARG A 420 35.33 16.42 -17.72
N LYS A 421 35.83 16.05 -16.55
CA LYS A 421 37.29 15.89 -16.33
C LYS A 421 37.88 14.80 -17.22
N ARG A 422 37.16 13.68 -17.38
CA ARG A 422 37.60 12.60 -18.27
C ARG A 422 37.63 13.03 -19.73
N LEU A 423 36.65 13.82 -20.17
CA LEU A 423 36.63 14.37 -21.53
C LEU A 423 37.77 15.36 -21.77
N GLU A 424 38.08 16.20 -20.78
CA GLU A 424 39.21 17.14 -20.82
C GLU A 424 40.57 16.39 -20.91
N GLU A 425 40.70 15.29 -20.18
CA GLU A 425 41.89 14.41 -20.25
C GLU A 425 42.04 13.76 -21.64
N ILE A 426 40.95 13.25 -22.22
CA ILE A 426 40.95 12.68 -23.57
C ILE A 426 41.28 13.75 -24.64
N GLU A 427 40.82 14.98 -24.45
CA GLU A 427 41.10 16.09 -25.36
C GLU A 427 42.59 16.44 -25.35
N LEU A 428 43.21 16.51 -24.16
CA LEU A 428 44.66 16.70 -24.01
C LEU A 428 45.47 15.55 -24.63
N GLU A 429 45.05 14.29 -24.46
CA GLU A 429 45.72 13.15 -25.09
C GLU A 429 45.69 13.25 -26.61
N ARG A 430 44.55 13.67 -27.20
CA ARG A 430 44.42 13.86 -28.65
C ARG A 430 45.31 14.98 -29.18
N GLU A 431 45.38 16.12 -28.48
CA GLU A 431 46.29 17.20 -28.87
C GLU A 431 47.75 16.72 -28.88
N LEU A 432 48.13 15.89 -27.91
CA LEU A 432 49.47 15.33 -27.81
C LEU A 432 49.77 14.28 -28.90
N GLU A 433 48.76 13.49 -29.29
CA GLU A 433 48.84 12.58 -30.44
C GLU A 433 49.01 13.36 -31.75
N ASP A 434 48.25 14.44 -31.95
CA ASP A 434 48.35 15.28 -33.15
C ASP A 434 49.74 15.95 -33.25
N GLU A 435 50.28 16.49 -32.14
CA GLU A 435 51.65 17.03 -32.08
C GLU A 435 52.71 15.96 -32.40
N LEU A 436 52.52 14.72 -31.92
CA LEU A 436 53.45 13.63 -32.19
C LEU A 436 53.41 13.22 -33.67
N VAL A 437 52.23 13.17 -34.28
CA VAL A 437 52.08 12.88 -35.71
C VAL A 437 52.80 13.94 -36.54
N GLU A 438 52.62 15.22 -36.23
CA GLU A 438 53.30 16.32 -36.91
C GLU A 438 54.83 16.20 -36.80
N ALA A 439 55.35 15.92 -35.59
CA ALA A 439 56.79 15.71 -35.37
C ALA A 439 57.36 14.51 -36.15
N ILE A 440 56.58 13.43 -36.30
CA ILE A 440 56.95 12.27 -37.10
C ILE A 440 56.96 12.63 -38.60
N GLU A 441 55.95 13.34 -39.09
CA GLU A 441 55.89 13.80 -40.48
C GLU A 441 57.10 14.67 -40.82
N GLU A 442 57.45 15.65 -39.98
CA GLU A 442 58.65 16.47 -40.17
C GLU A 442 59.95 15.64 -40.20
N LYS A 443 60.07 14.64 -39.32
CA LYS A 443 61.26 13.79 -39.29
C LYS A 443 61.38 12.95 -40.55
N ILE A 444 60.27 12.40 -41.04
CA ILE A 444 60.24 11.66 -42.31
C ILE A 444 60.66 12.57 -43.46
N GLU A 445 60.19 13.81 -43.49
CA GLU A 445 60.56 14.78 -44.53
C GLU A 445 62.06 15.09 -44.51
N ARG A 446 62.65 15.36 -43.33
CA ARG A 446 64.10 15.54 -43.16
C ARG A 446 64.91 14.31 -43.61
N ASP A 447 64.48 13.11 -43.24
CA ASP A 447 65.16 11.86 -43.63
C ASP A 447 65.10 11.61 -45.15
N ILE A 448 64.00 12.00 -45.79
CA ILE A 448 63.85 11.94 -47.25
C ILE A 448 64.80 12.94 -47.92
N GLU A 449 64.86 14.18 -47.43
CA GLU A 449 65.77 15.21 -47.95
C GLU A 449 67.24 14.80 -47.83
N GLU A 450 67.65 14.29 -46.66
CA GLU A 450 69.02 13.81 -46.44
C GLU A 450 69.38 12.63 -47.39
N LYS A 451 68.43 11.71 -47.62
CA LYS A 451 68.60 10.62 -48.59
C LYS A 451 68.71 11.14 -50.03
N ILE A 452 67.98 12.19 -50.39
CA ILE A 452 68.06 12.82 -51.72
C ILE A 452 69.42 13.48 -51.89
N GLU A 453 69.92 14.23 -50.91
CA GLU A 453 71.26 14.84 -50.95
C GLU A 453 72.37 13.80 -51.08
N LYS A 454 72.32 12.72 -50.28
CA LYS A 454 73.30 11.60 -50.37
C LYS A 454 73.27 10.92 -51.74
N ARG A 455 72.09 10.79 -52.37
CA ARG A 455 71.95 10.24 -53.74
C ARG A 455 72.45 11.21 -54.83
N ALA A 456 72.28 12.51 -54.63
CA ALA A 456 72.81 13.53 -55.53
C ALA A 456 74.36 13.56 -55.48
N PHE A 457 74.95 13.41 -54.29
CA PHE A 457 76.40 13.32 -54.13
C PHE A 457 77.00 12.02 -54.72
N GLY A 458 76.25 10.92 -54.71
CA GLY A 458 76.64 9.64 -55.31
C GLY A 458 76.50 9.53 -56.83
N LYS A 459 75.88 10.52 -57.50
CA LYS A 459 75.70 10.56 -58.96
C LYS A 459 76.43 11.74 -59.60
N ASN A 460 77.75 11.68 -59.59
CA ASN A 460 78.55 12.29 -60.65
C ASN A 460 78.66 11.28 -61.81
N MET A 461 77.70 11.34 -62.73
CA MET A 461 77.80 11.08 -64.18
C MET A 461 76.42 10.70 -64.76
N SER A 462 75.96 11.54 -65.67
CA SER A 462 74.89 11.35 -66.67
C SER A 462 73.45 11.76 -66.34
N SER A 463 73.02 12.79 -67.09
CA SER A 463 71.68 13.25 -67.50
C SER A 463 70.67 13.70 -66.44
N ASN A 464 70.48 15.02 -66.37
CA ASN A 464 69.65 15.75 -65.40
C ASN A 464 68.16 15.86 -65.74
N ASN A 465 67.67 15.25 -66.82
CA ASN A 465 66.28 15.41 -67.27
C ASN A 465 65.34 14.24 -66.90
N ASP A 466 65.85 13.02 -66.71
CA ASP A 466 65.00 11.86 -66.39
C ASP A 466 64.62 11.75 -64.91
N LEU A 467 65.40 12.38 -64.01
CA LEU A 467 65.13 12.43 -62.58
C LEU A 467 63.95 13.35 -62.22
N LYS A 468 63.76 14.47 -62.92
CA LYS A 468 62.67 15.44 -62.65
C LYS A 468 61.29 14.91 -63.05
N MET A 469 61.19 14.15 -64.14
CA MET A 469 59.94 13.50 -64.56
C MET A 469 59.52 12.40 -63.56
N ASN A 470 60.48 11.64 -63.03
CA ASN A 470 60.18 10.57 -62.08
C ASN A 470 59.77 11.13 -60.70
N THR A 471 60.43 12.18 -60.20
CA THR A 471 60.07 12.80 -58.91
C THR A 471 58.69 13.47 -58.92
N ASN A 472 58.25 14.02 -60.06
CA ASN A 472 56.91 14.59 -60.19
C ASN A 472 55.84 13.49 -60.19
N SER A 473 56.10 12.37 -60.87
CA SER A 473 55.23 11.19 -60.83
C SER A 473 55.08 10.63 -59.42
N THR A 474 56.19 10.50 -58.67
CA THR A 474 56.16 9.99 -57.28
C THR A 474 55.45 10.96 -56.32
N LYS A 475 55.64 12.28 -56.47
CA LYS A 475 54.91 13.29 -55.68
C LYS A 475 53.41 13.30 -55.99
N GLN A 476 53.02 12.95 -57.21
CA GLN A 476 51.62 12.89 -57.64
C GLN A 476 50.94 11.62 -57.10
N GLN A 477 51.62 10.48 -57.14
CA GLN A 477 51.17 9.24 -56.48
C GLN A 477 51.07 9.37 -54.95
N ALA A 478 52.02 10.08 -54.31
CA ALA A 478 51.94 10.34 -52.86
C ALA A 478 50.76 11.27 -52.49
N LYS A 479 50.42 12.24 -53.35
CA LYS A 479 49.22 13.09 -53.18
C LYS A 479 47.92 12.34 -53.39
N GLU A 480 47.88 11.36 -54.30
CA GLU A 480 46.71 10.49 -54.50
C GLU A 480 46.52 9.53 -53.33
N LEU A 481 47.60 8.91 -52.82
CA LEU A 481 47.55 8.06 -51.63
C LEU A 481 47.14 8.83 -50.36
N LYS A 482 47.60 10.07 -50.17
CA LYS A 482 47.16 10.90 -49.03
C LYS A 482 45.68 11.31 -49.16
N LYS A 483 45.19 11.54 -50.39
CA LYS A 483 43.75 11.76 -50.65
C LYS A 483 42.87 10.53 -50.44
N GLU A 484 43.35 9.33 -50.78
CA GLU A 484 42.64 8.08 -50.47
C GLU A 484 42.59 7.84 -48.96
N PHE A 485 43.70 8.06 -48.26
CA PHE A 485 43.77 7.94 -46.80
C PHE A 485 42.84 8.94 -46.08
N ASP A 486 42.80 10.21 -46.53
CA ASP A 486 41.89 11.23 -45.98
C ASP A 486 40.41 10.94 -46.28
N ASN A 487 40.10 10.32 -47.43
CA ASN A 487 38.75 9.90 -47.78
C ASN A 487 38.28 8.69 -46.96
N ASP A 488 39.16 7.70 -46.73
CA ASP A 488 38.85 6.56 -45.87
C ASP A 488 38.66 6.99 -44.41
N ASN A 489 39.43 7.97 -43.94
CA ASN A 489 39.27 8.52 -42.59
C ASN A 489 37.99 9.36 -42.44
N ASN A 490 37.57 10.07 -43.50
CA ASN A 490 36.29 10.79 -43.52
C ASN A 490 35.07 9.87 -43.66
N ASN A 491 35.20 8.76 -44.39
CA ASN A 491 34.17 7.71 -44.45
C ASN A 491 34.05 7.00 -43.09
N ASN A 492 35.17 6.67 -42.44
CA ASN A 492 35.15 6.14 -41.07
C ASN A 492 34.56 7.14 -40.06
N LYS A 493 34.83 8.45 -40.17
CA LYS A 493 34.18 9.49 -39.35
C LYS A 493 32.68 9.62 -39.63
N LYS A 494 32.24 9.45 -40.88
CA LYS A 494 30.81 9.44 -41.27
C LYS A 494 30.09 8.19 -40.77
N ASP A 495 30.72 7.03 -40.84
CA ASP A 495 30.18 5.77 -40.34
C ASP A 495 30.14 5.75 -38.81
N PHE A 496 31.12 6.35 -38.13
CA PHE A 496 31.09 6.55 -36.67
C PHE A 496 29.98 7.53 -36.24
N LYS A 497 29.79 8.65 -36.96
CA LYS A 497 28.64 9.57 -36.73
C LYS A 497 27.29 8.93 -37.07
N SER A 498 27.20 8.12 -38.12
CA SER A 498 26.02 7.34 -38.50
C SER A 498 25.66 6.31 -37.43
N ASN A 499 26.66 5.62 -36.87
CA ASN A 499 26.47 4.66 -35.79
C ASN A 499 26.10 5.33 -34.45
N ILE A 500 26.64 6.52 -34.13
CA ILE A 500 26.21 7.32 -32.97
C ILE A 500 24.77 7.84 -33.14
N THR A 501 24.34 8.15 -34.38
CA THR A 501 22.98 8.64 -34.64
C THR A 501 21.95 7.50 -34.66
N LYS A 502 22.34 6.30 -35.11
CA LYS A 502 21.52 5.08 -34.99
C LYS A 502 21.43 4.57 -33.55
N ALA A 503 22.49 4.70 -32.75
CA ALA A 503 22.50 4.37 -31.32
C ALA A 503 21.66 5.34 -30.45
N LYS A 504 21.22 6.48 -30.99
CA LYS A 504 20.25 7.37 -30.32
C LYS A 504 18.79 7.00 -30.56
N VAL A 505 18.49 6.03 -31.42
CA VAL A 505 17.11 5.67 -31.83
C VAL A 505 16.70 4.25 -31.42
N TYR A 506 17.63 3.41 -30.96
CA TYR A 506 17.28 2.12 -30.35
C TYR A 506 18.07 1.88 -29.07
N ASP A 507 17.29 1.67 -28.00
CA ASP A 507 17.58 0.90 -26.80
C ASP A 507 18.74 1.34 -25.89
N VAL A 508 18.33 1.67 -24.66
CA VAL A 508 19.13 1.68 -23.44
C VAL A 508 19.51 0.23 -23.12
N PRO A 509 20.80 -0.13 -23.09
CA PRO A 509 21.25 -1.36 -22.45
C PRO A 509 21.70 -1.04 -21.03
N THR A 510 21.02 -1.67 -20.08
CA THR A 510 21.50 -1.95 -18.73
C THR A 510 22.90 -2.57 -18.78
N LEU A 511 23.88 -1.91 -18.16
CA LEU A 511 25.22 -2.47 -17.95
C LEU A 511 25.25 -3.23 -16.63
N GLU A 512 25.61 -4.51 -16.76
CA GLU A 512 26.16 -5.37 -15.71
C GLU A 512 27.46 -4.73 -15.18
N GLU A 513 27.57 -4.58 -13.86
CA GLU A 513 28.82 -4.32 -13.15
C GLU A 513 29.38 -5.67 -12.68
N ASP A 514 30.45 -6.12 -13.32
CA ASP A 514 31.41 -7.05 -12.74
C ASP A 514 32.45 -6.22 -11.96
N ASP A 515 32.41 -6.28 -10.62
CA ASP A 515 33.55 -6.43 -9.70
C ASP A 515 33.07 -6.54 -8.23
#